data_AF-A0A9Y4N6B2-F1
#
_entry.id   AF-A0A9Y4N6B2-F1
#
_cell.length_a   1.000
_cell.length_b   1.000
_cell.length_c   1.000
_cell.angle_alpha   90.00
_cell.angle_beta   90.00
_cell.angle_gamma   90.00
#
_symmetry.space_group_name_H-M   'P 1'
#
loop_
_entity.id
_entity.type
_entity.pdbx_description
1 polymer ?
#
loop_
_entity_poly.entity_id
_entity_poly.type
_entity_poly.pdbx_seq_one_letter_code
_entity_poly.pdbx_strand_id
1 'polypeptide(L)'
;TRLGQQVTEAVTVQIGHAETLLPLITLLGFFKDSDAPTSTNYATQTQRSFRTSLMLPYTANLLLVLYDCGGGDIRLQPLLNEKPVTFPGLADQKASMPLYQDVKKHYRDLLQGCDFETECQLFKHPA
;
A
#
# COMPACT_ATOMS: atom_id res chain seq x y z
N THR A 1 -17.27 -3.97 8.85
CA THR A 1 -17.10 -4.04 10.31
C THR A 1 -18.47 -4.23 10.92
N ARG A 2 -18.64 -5.19 11.84
CA ARG A 2 -19.90 -5.31 12.58
C ARG A 2 -20.02 -4.07 13.48
N LEU A 3 -21.10 -3.32 13.33
CA LEU A 3 -21.44 -2.15 14.12
C LEU A 3 -21.54 -2.58 15.60
N GLY A 4 -20.64 -2.11 16.47
CA GLY A 4 -20.74 -2.32 17.91
C GLY A 4 -19.57 -3.03 18.62
N GLN A 5 -18.46 -3.33 17.95
CA GLN A 5 -17.25 -3.77 18.66
C GLN A 5 -16.35 -2.56 18.93
N GLN A 6 -16.08 -2.28 20.21
CA GLN A 6 -15.23 -1.19 20.66
C GLN A 6 -13.85 -1.34 19.99
N VAL A 7 -13.46 -0.35 19.17
CA VAL A 7 -12.12 -0.32 18.58
C VAL A 7 -11.14 -0.09 19.74
N THR A 8 -10.46 -1.15 20.18
CA THR A 8 -9.54 -1.09 21.32
C THR A 8 -8.27 -0.30 21.00
N GLU A 9 -7.92 -0.18 19.72
CA GLU A 9 -6.79 0.61 19.23
C GLU A 9 -7.23 1.49 18.06
N ALA A 10 -7.42 2.78 18.32
CA ALA A 10 -7.84 3.74 17.30
C ALA A 10 -6.72 4.07 16.29
N VAL A 11 -5.46 3.84 16.67
CA VAL A 11 -4.28 4.16 15.87
C VAL A 11 -3.20 3.09 16.10
N THR A 12 -2.60 2.61 15.01
CA THR A 12 -1.41 1.76 15.04
C THR A 12 -0.28 2.51 14.33
N VAL A 13 0.88 2.65 14.98
CA VAL A 13 2.07 3.31 14.42
C VAL A 13 3.21 2.31 14.35
N GLN A 14 3.83 2.20 13.19
CA GLN A 14 5.02 1.36 12.97
C GLN A 14 6.15 2.23 12.42
N ILE A 15 7.34 2.05 12.97
CA ILE A 15 8.55 2.76 12.54
C ILE A 15 9.50 1.73 11.95
N GLY A 16 10.01 2.02 10.76
CA GLY A 16 10.92 1.16 10.04
C GLY A 16 11.89 1.95 9.18
N HIS A 17 12.55 1.24 8.28
CA HIS A 17 13.49 1.81 7.33
C HIS A 17 12.84 2.07 5.97
N ALA A 18 13.46 2.90 5.14
CA ALA A 18 13.03 3.10 3.76
C ALA A 18 12.96 1.78 2.99
N GLU A 19 13.88 0.86 3.29
CA GLU A 19 13.97 -0.49 2.73
C GLU A 19 12.82 -1.40 3.14
N THR A 20 12.08 -1.07 4.20
CA THR A 20 10.85 -1.78 4.62
C THR A 20 9.59 -1.13 4.05
N LEU A 21 9.57 0.20 3.92
CA LEU A 21 8.43 0.92 3.37
C LEU A 21 8.34 0.78 1.85
N LEU A 22 9.49 0.78 1.16
CA LEU A 22 9.57 0.60 -0.29
C LEU A 22 8.88 -0.66 -0.79
N PRO A 23 9.20 -1.88 -0.29
CA PRO A 23 8.54 -3.10 -0.75
C PRO A 23 7.04 -3.07 -0.44
N LEU A 24 6.60 -2.46 0.66
CA LEU A 24 5.17 -2.34 0.97
C LEU A 24 4.44 -1.48 -0.07
N ILE A 25 4.94 -0.28 -0.37
CA ILE A 25 4.26 0.62 -1.33
C ILE A 25 4.29 0.05 -2.75
N THR A 26 5.36 -0.65 -3.15
CA THR A 26 5.44 -1.28 -4.48
C THR A 26 4.58 -2.54 -4.57
N LEU A 27 4.45 -3.31 -3.48
CA LEU A 27 3.55 -4.46 -3.40
C LEU A 27 2.07 -4.03 -3.55
N LEU A 28 1.71 -2.88 -2.97
CA LEU A 28 0.41 -2.22 -3.17
C LEU A 28 0.28 -1.59 -4.57
N GLY A 29 1.30 -1.73 -5.43
CA GLY A 29 1.29 -1.25 -6.82
C GLY A 29 1.51 0.25 -7.00
N PHE A 30 1.79 1.01 -5.94
CA PHE A 30 2.05 2.44 -6.06
C PHE A 30 3.33 2.68 -6.87
N PHE A 31 3.31 3.75 -7.68
CA PHE A 31 4.43 4.15 -8.54
C PHE A 31 4.91 3.08 -9.53
N LYS A 32 4.03 2.13 -9.90
CA LYS A 32 4.34 1.15 -10.94
C LYS A 32 4.37 1.81 -12.31
N ASP A 33 5.56 1.88 -12.89
CA ASP A 33 5.77 2.36 -14.25
C ASP A 33 5.26 1.35 -15.30
N SER A 34 4.87 1.86 -16.47
CA SER A 34 4.52 1.02 -17.62
C SER A 34 5.72 0.22 -18.12
N ASP A 35 6.87 0.89 -18.20
CA ASP A 35 8.14 0.30 -18.59
C ASP A 35 9.02 0.12 -17.35
N ALA A 36 9.47 -1.11 -17.10
CA ALA A 36 10.34 -1.39 -15.96
C ALA A 36 11.66 -0.59 -16.07
N PRO A 37 12.13 0.05 -14.98
CA PRO A 37 13.46 0.64 -14.94
C PRO A 37 14.52 -0.44 -15.14
N THR A 38 15.42 -0.23 -16.09
CA THR A 38 16.56 -1.12 -16.34
C THR A 38 17.86 -0.31 -16.29
N SER A 39 19.00 -0.99 -16.27
CA SER A 39 20.31 -0.31 -16.27
C SER A 39 20.59 0.46 -17.57
N THR A 40 19.84 0.22 -18.65
CA THR A 40 20.11 0.77 -19.98
C THR A 40 19.06 1.76 -20.49
N ASN A 41 17.88 1.84 -19.86
CA ASN A 41 16.79 2.71 -20.34
C ASN A 41 16.68 4.06 -19.59
N TYR A 42 17.70 4.46 -18.82
CA TYR A 42 17.67 5.72 -18.06
C TYR A 42 17.27 6.94 -18.93
N ALA A 43 17.79 7.02 -20.16
CA ALA A 43 17.53 8.15 -21.06
C ALA A 43 16.05 8.30 -21.45
N THR A 44 15.28 7.21 -21.49
CA THR A 44 13.85 7.23 -21.83
C THR A 44 12.94 7.25 -20.60
N GLN A 45 13.51 7.12 -19.39
CA GLN A 45 12.79 7.03 -18.12
C GLN A 45 12.67 8.38 -17.38
N THR A 46 12.69 9.50 -18.11
CA THR A 46 12.69 10.85 -17.53
C THR A 46 11.38 11.19 -16.79
N GLN A 47 10.27 10.52 -17.13
CA GLN A 47 8.94 10.71 -16.55
C GLN A 47 8.47 9.52 -15.71
N ARG A 48 9.39 8.66 -15.25
CA ARG A 48 9.05 7.53 -14.39
C ARG A 48 8.42 7.98 -13.07
N SER A 49 7.45 7.21 -12.61
CA SER A 49 6.77 7.37 -11.33
C SER A 49 7.63 6.82 -10.19
N PHE A 50 8.31 5.70 -10.40
CA PHE A 50 9.19 5.09 -9.40
C PHE A 50 10.42 5.98 -9.20
N ARG A 51 10.39 6.96 -8.28
CA ARG A 51 11.51 7.88 -7.99
C ARG A 51 11.72 7.99 -6.49
N THR A 52 12.64 7.20 -5.94
CA THR A 52 12.87 7.04 -4.49
C THR A 52 13.07 8.37 -3.78
N SER A 53 13.78 9.33 -4.39
CA SER A 53 13.99 10.67 -3.84
C SER A 53 12.70 11.47 -3.61
N LEU A 54 11.60 11.13 -4.30
CA LEU A 54 10.30 11.82 -4.18
C LEU A 54 9.28 10.99 -3.39
N MET A 55 9.26 9.68 -3.60
CA MET A 55 8.30 8.81 -2.91
C MET A 55 8.74 8.43 -1.49
N LEU A 56 10.05 8.32 -1.25
CA LEU A 56 10.64 7.92 0.04
C LEU A 56 11.79 8.86 0.45
N PRO A 57 11.53 10.16 0.68
CA PRO A 57 12.51 11.05 1.29
C PRO A 57 12.87 10.59 2.71
N TYR A 58 13.86 11.23 3.34
CA TYR A 58 14.05 11.08 4.78
C TYR A 58 12.74 11.38 5.51
N THR A 59 12.45 10.60 6.55
CA THR A 59 11.20 10.67 7.34
C THR A 59 9.92 10.41 6.52
N ALA A 60 10.03 9.70 5.40
CA ALA A 60 8.86 9.27 4.64
C ALA A 60 7.88 8.45 5.49
N ASN A 61 6.59 8.61 5.22
CA ASN A 61 5.52 7.94 5.94
C ASN A 61 4.38 7.55 5.00
N LEU A 62 3.70 6.46 5.37
CA LEU A 62 2.46 6.01 4.75
C LEU A 62 1.39 5.94 5.84
N LEU A 63 0.29 6.66 5.64
CA LEU A 63 -0.89 6.64 6.49
C LEU A 63 -2.05 5.98 5.75
N LEU A 64 -2.76 5.10 6.44
CA LEU A 64 -4.02 4.50 5.98
C LEU A 64 -5.13 4.91 6.95
N VAL A 65 -5.97 5.86 6.54
CA VAL A 65 -7.02 6.41 7.40
C VAL A 65 -8.35 5.74 7.08
N LEU A 66 -8.97 5.13 8.09
CA LEU A 66 -10.28 4.51 7.99
C LEU A 66 -11.35 5.52 8.43
N TYR A 67 -12.22 5.92 7.50
CA TYR A 67 -13.32 6.84 7.77
C TYR A 67 -14.65 6.08 7.90
N ASP A 68 -15.44 6.43 8.91
CA ASP A 68 -16.85 6.04 9.00
C ASP A 68 -17.70 7.20 8.47
N CYS A 69 -18.25 7.04 7.27
CA CYS A 69 -19.12 8.02 6.63
C CYS A 69 -20.60 7.85 7.02
N GLY A 70 -20.90 6.96 7.99
CA GLY A 70 -22.25 6.64 8.43
C GLY A 70 -22.94 5.60 7.54
N GLY A 71 -24.02 5.01 8.05
CA GLY A 71 -24.81 4.02 7.29
C GLY A 71 -24.04 2.73 6.93
N GLY A 72 -22.91 2.46 7.60
CA GLY A 72 -22.02 1.34 7.27
C GLY A 72 -21.06 1.61 6.11
N ASP A 73 -21.01 2.86 5.61
CA ASP A 73 -20.06 3.30 4.59
C ASP A 73 -18.69 3.56 5.24
N ILE A 74 -17.84 2.53 5.22
CA ILE A 74 -16.47 2.61 5.71
C ILE A 74 -15.54 2.78 4.53
N ARG A 75 -14.76 3.86 4.52
CA ARG A 75 -13.84 4.24 3.43
C ARG A 75 -12.40 4.27 3.89
N LEU A 76 -11.48 4.03 2.96
CA LEU A 76 -10.05 4.03 3.25
C LEU A 76 -9.34 5.07 2.40
N GLN A 77 -8.60 5.98 3.03
CA GLN A 77 -7.75 6.95 2.34
C GLN A 77 -6.26 6.66 2.61
N PRO A 78 -5.46 6.43 1.56
CA PRO A 78 -4.02 6.36 1.70
C PRO A 78 -3.41 7.75 1.54
N LEU A 79 -2.48 8.10 2.43
CA LEU A 79 -1.65 9.29 2.36
C LEU A 79 -0.19 8.86 2.35
N LEU A 80 0.58 9.35 1.38
CA LEU A 80 2.03 9.16 1.35
C LEU A 80 2.69 10.51 1.50
N ASN A 81 3.56 10.65 2.51
CA ASN A 81 4.19 11.93 2.85
C ASN A 81 3.12 13.04 2.95
N GLU A 82 2.09 12.78 3.77
CA GLU A 82 0.97 13.68 4.05
C GLU A 82 0.09 14.05 2.84
N LYS A 83 0.35 13.48 1.66
CA LYS A 83 -0.41 13.75 0.45
C LYS A 83 -1.34 12.60 0.12
N PRO A 84 -2.64 12.86 -0.12
CA PRO A 84 -3.55 11.83 -0.60
C PRO A 84 -3.03 11.19 -1.89
N VAL A 85 -3.05 9.87 -1.93
CA VAL A 85 -2.76 9.09 -3.13
C VAL A 85 -3.96 8.24 -3.49
N THR A 86 -4.02 7.77 -4.74
CA THR A 86 -5.11 6.90 -5.20
C THR A 86 -4.61 5.47 -5.21
N PHE A 87 -5.41 4.53 -4.67
CA PHE A 87 -5.09 3.11 -4.78
C PHE A 87 -5.04 2.71 -6.27
N PRO A 88 -3.90 2.16 -6.75
CA PRO A 88 -3.78 1.65 -8.12
C PRO A 88 -4.89 0.65 -8.42
N GLY A 89 -5.48 0.70 -9.62
CA GLY A 89 -6.56 -0.21 -10.02
C GLY A 89 -7.92 0.03 -9.35
N LEU A 90 -8.06 1.06 -8.51
CA LEU A 90 -9.34 1.50 -7.91
C LEU A 90 -9.72 2.93 -8.30
N ALA A 91 -8.93 3.58 -9.17
CA ALA A 91 -9.10 4.97 -9.60
C ALA A 91 -10.40 5.22 -10.39
N ASP A 92 -10.92 4.19 -11.08
CA ASP A 92 -12.11 4.30 -11.94
C ASP A 92 -13.39 4.63 -11.16
N GLN A 93 -13.37 4.50 -9.83
CA GLN A 93 -14.49 4.83 -8.97
C GLN A 93 -14.69 6.35 -8.75
N LYS A 94 -13.87 7.23 -9.35
CA LYS A 94 -13.86 8.70 -9.17
C LYS A 94 -13.68 9.18 -7.71
N ALA A 95 -13.53 8.28 -6.76
CA ALA A 95 -13.39 8.58 -5.35
C ALA A 95 -11.93 8.43 -4.94
N SER A 96 -11.35 9.50 -4.38
CA SER A 96 -10.04 9.45 -3.70
C SER A 96 -10.05 8.53 -2.46
N MET A 97 -11.23 8.05 -2.06
CA MET A 97 -11.48 7.22 -0.87
C MET A 97 -12.45 6.08 -1.23
N PRO A 98 -11.95 4.94 -1.75
CA PRO A 98 -12.79 3.79 -2.05
C PRO A 98 -13.35 3.13 -0.78
N LEU A 99 -14.36 2.28 -0.96
CA LEU A 99 -14.89 1.46 0.11
C LEU A 99 -13.80 0.53 0.66
N TYR A 100 -13.70 0.42 1.98
CA TYR A 100 -12.73 -0.44 2.64
C TYR A 100 -12.85 -1.91 2.17
N GLN A 101 -14.08 -2.39 1.92
CA GLN A 101 -14.29 -3.74 1.39
C GLN A 101 -13.76 -3.91 -0.04
N ASP A 102 -13.86 -2.88 -0.88
CA ASP A 102 -13.33 -2.92 -2.25
C ASP A 102 -11.80 -2.99 -2.22
N VAL A 103 -11.15 -2.23 -1.33
CA VAL A 103 -9.70 -2.31 -1.14
C VAL A 103 -9.28 -3.71 -0.68
N LYS A 104 -9.97 -4.28 0.31
CA LYS A 104 -9.69 -5.67 0.76
C LYS A 104 -9.88 -6.69 -0.35
N LYS A 105 -10.91 -6.51 -1.18
CA LYS A 105 -11.17 -7.39 -2.32
C LYS A 105 -10.07 -7.24 -3.38
N HIS A 106 -9.63 -6.02 -3.66
CA HIS A 106 -8.59 -5.72 -4.63
C HIS A 106 -7.25 -6.39 -4.26
N TYR A 107 -6.85 -6.33 -2.99
CA TYR A 107 -5.63 -6.97 -2.50
C TYR A 107 -5.83 -8.38 -1.93
N ARG A 108 -6.93 -9.07 -2.29
CA ARG A 108 -7.26 -10.39 -1.73
C ARG A 108 -6.11 -11.38 -1.89
N ASP A 109 -5.51 -11.43 -3.07
CA ASP A 109 -4.46 -12.40 -3.38
C ASP A 109 -3.20 -12.15 -2.55
N LEU A 110 -2.86 -10.88 -2.25
CA LEU A 110 -1.78 -10.55 -1.32
C LEU A 110 -2.12 -10.93 0.12
N LEU A 111 -3.38 -10.73 0.54
CA LEU A 111 -3.83 -10.99 1.90
C LEU A 111 -4.03 -12.48 2.21
N GLN A 112 -4.29 -13.30 1.19
CA GLN A 112 -4.64 -14.72 1.35
C GLN A 112 -3.63 -15.67 0.71
N GLY A 113 -2.86 -15.22 -0.27
CA GLY A 113 -1.99 -16.05 -1.09
C GLY A 113 -0.50 -15.89 -0.82
N CYS A 114 -0.08 -14.95 0.05
CA CYS A 114 1.32 -14.75 0.37
C CYS A 114 1.64 -15.35 1.75
N ASP A 115 2.17 -16.58 1.75
CA ASP A 115 2.76 -17.18 2.94
C ASP A 115 4.23 -16.76 3.05
N PHE A 116 4.48 -15.73 3.85
CA PHE A 116 5.81 -15.12 3.96
C PHE A 116 6.90 -16.13 4.36
N GLU A 117 6.57 -17.10 5.23
CA GLU A 117 7.52 -18.10 5.70
C GLU A 117 7.97 -19.04 4.57
N THR A 118 7.02 -19.46 3.74
CA THR A 118 7.25 -20.32 2.57
C THR A 118 8.03 -19.58 1.49
N GLU A 119 7.57 -18.36 1.13
CA GLU A 119 8.19 -17.55 0.07
C GLU A 119 9.65 -17.19 0.42
N CYS A 120 9.92 -16.85 1.68
CA CYS A 120 11.25 -16.48 2.14
C CYS A 120 12.08 -17.68 2.64
N GLN A 121 11.51 -18.89 2.66
CA GLN A 121 12.16 -20.12 3.16
C GLN A 121 12.80 -19.92 4.55
N LEU A 122 12.12 -19.19 5.43
CA LEU A 122 12.68 -18.75 6.71
C LEU A 122 13.04 -19.93 7.62
N PHE A 123 12.24 -20.99 7.55
CA PHE A 123 12.46 -22.21 8.29
C PHE A 123 12.73 -23.35 7.32
N LYS A 124 13.93 -23.94 7.39
CA LYS A 124 14.18 -25.23 6.73
C LYS A 124 13.37 -26.30 7.46
N HIS A 125 12.52 -27.02 6.74
CA HIS A 125 11.92 -28.24 7.30
C HIS A 125 13.05 -29.22 7.66
N PRO A 126 13.04 -29.82 8.86
CA PRO A 126 14.00 -30.86 9.20
C PRO A 126 13.88 -32.00 8.19
N ALA A 127 15.04 -32.48 7.72
CA ALA A 127 15.16 -33.59 6.79
C ALA A 127 14.67 -34.92 7.40
#